data_AF-A0A2D4NIA3-F1
#
_entry.id   AF-A0A2D4NIA3-F1
#
_cell.length_a   1.000
_cell.length_b   1.000
_cell.length_c   1.000
_cell.angle_alpha   90.00
_cell.angle_beta   90.00
_cell.angle_gamma   90.00
#
_symmetry.space_group_name_H-M   'P 1'
#
loop_
_entity.id
_entity.type
_entity.pdbx_description
1 polymer ?
#
loop_
_entity_poly.entity_id
_entity_poly.type
_entity_poly.pdbx_seq_one_letter_code
_entity_poly.pdbx_strand_id
1 'polypeptide(L)'
;MEPYCCRKSLKSLMADHFIYDLSAVVMHHGKGFGSGHYTAYCYNSDGGFWVHCNDSKLTMCTMEEVCKAQAYILFYTQRVTLMNGHWRMSVLDSPSGKQANTEVNGSNAKSDS
;
A
#
# COMPACT_ATOMS: atom_id res chain seq x y z
N MET A 1 7.27 -7.50 8.19
CA MET A 1 6.53 -8.67 7.65
C MET A 1 7.43 -9.82 7.16
N GLU A 2 8.76 -9.64 7.08
CA GLU A 2 9.72 -10.62 6.55
C GLU A 2 9.58 -12.08 7.06
N PRO A 3 9.43 -12.36 8.38
CA PRO A 3 9.39 -13.74 8.87
C PRO A 3 8.16 -14.53 8.38
N TYR A 4 7.14 -13.83 7.86
CA TYR A 4 5.91 -14.42 7.36
C TYR A 4 5.94 -14.67 5.84
N CYS A 5 7.04 -14.32 5.15
CA CYS A 5 7.17 -14.48 3.71
C CYS A 5 7.85 -15.80 3.32
N CYS A 6 7.45 -16.38 2.19
CA CYS A 6 8.10 -17.58 1.65
C CYS A 6 9.55 -17.28 1.23
N ARG A 7 10.52 -18.01 1.80
CA ARG A 7 11.96 -17.82 1.57
C ARG A 7 12.40 -17.94 0.10
N LYS A 8 11.64 -18.63 -0.75
CA LYS A 8 11.92 -18.73 -2.20
C LYS A 8 11.83 -17.37 -2.91
N SER A 9 11.03 -16.43 -2.39
CA SER A 9 10.88 -15.07 -2.93
C SER A 9 11.79 -14.03 -2.26
N LEU A 10 12.48 -14.38 -1.17
CA LEU A 10 13.33 -13.45 -0.40
C LEU A 10 14.72 -13.23 -1.02
N LYS A 11 15.13 -14.05 -2.00
CA LYS A 11 16.46 -13.95 -2.61
C LYS A 11 16.73 -12.63 -3.35
N SER A 12 15.71 -11.80 -3.57
CA SER A 12 15.80 -10.51 -4.27
C SER A 12 15.28 -9.31 -3.48
N LEU A 13 14.67 -9.50 -2.30
CA LEU A 13 14.03 -8.42 -1.54
C LEU A 13 14.88 -8.08 -0.32
N MET A 14 15.23 -6.80 -0.18
CA MET A 14 15.93 -6.29 1.00
C MET A 14 14.98 -6.28 2.21
N ALA A 15 15.51 -6.39 3.43
CA ALA A 15 14.72 -6.37 4.67
C ALA A 15 13.75 -5.17 4.75
N ASP A 16 14.18 -4.01 4.23
CA ASP A 16 13.38 -2.78 4.17
C ASP A 16 12.07 -2.91 3.35
N HIS A 17 11.99 -3.86 2.43
CA HIS A 17 10.75 -4.10 1.67
C HIS A 17 9.62 -4.64 2.54
N PHE A 18 9.91 -5.09 3.75
CA PHE A 18 8.90 -5.66 4.63
C PHE A 18 8.54 -4.74 5.80
N ILE A 19 8.93 -3.46 5.72
CA ILE A 19 8.61 -2.43 6.70
C ILE A 19 7.34 -1.71 6.29
N TYR A 20 6.44 -1.56 7.26
CA TYR A 20 5.14 -0.92 7.05
C TYR A 20 4.86 0.04 8.21
N ASP A 21 4.25 1.16 7.86
CA ASP A 21 3.76 2.17 8.78
C ASP A 21 2.27 1.96 9.03
N LEU A 22 1.87 1.99 10.31
CA LEU A 22 0.46 1.94 10.67
C LEU A 22 -0.22 3.22 10.18
N SER A 23 -1.24 3.07 9.34
CA SER A 23 -1.94 4.20 8.71
C SER A 23 -3.33 4.44 9.29
N ALA A 24 -4.01 3.37 9.74
CA ALA A 24 -5.27 3.49 10.44
C ALA A 24 -5.56 2.29 11.36
N VAL A 25 -6.38 2.52 12.38
CA VAL A 25 -6.91 1.52 13.30
C VAL A 25 -8.42 1.67 13.37
N VAL A 26 -9.17 0.66 12.95
CA VAL A 26 -10.63 0.61 13.14
C VAL A 26 -10.92 -0.15 14.43
N MET A 27 -11.80 0.41 15.24
CA MET A 27 -12.28 -0.17 16.50
C MET A 27 -13.77 -0.47 16.38
N HIS A 28 -14.20 -1.56 17.02
CA HIS A 28 -15.59 -1.90 17.21
C HIS A 28 -15.95 -1.76 18.69
N HIS A 29 -16.85 -0.83 19.00
CA HIS A 29 -17.39 -0.61 20.33
C HIS A 29 -18.71 -1.37 20.45
N GLY A 30 -18.65 -2.61 20.91
CA GLY A 30 -19.84 -3.43 21.07
C GLY A 30 -19.50 -4.76 21.72
N LYS A 31 -20.49 -5.35 22.41
CA LYS A 31 -20.31 -6.62 23.12
C LYS A 31 -20.50 -7.85 22.22
N GLY A 32 -21.05 -7.68 21.01
CA GLY A 32 -21.36 -8.80 20.11
C GLY A 32 -21.38 -8.38 18.64
N PHE A 33 -21.52 -9.37 17.76
CA PHE A 33 -21.41 -9.18 16.31
C PHE A 33 -22.59 -8.45 15.66
N GLY A 34 -23.77 -8.47 16.29
CA GLY A 34 -25.00 -7.88 15.72
C GLY A 34 -25.27 -6.43 16.11
N SER A 35 -24.43 -5.83 16.97
CA SER A 35 -24.62 -4.47 17.46
C SER A 35 -23.32 -3.89 17.99
N GLY A 36 -23.01 -2.68 17.56
CA GLY A 36 -21.91 -1.88 18.07
C GLY A 36 -21.70 -0.65 17.22
N HIS A 37 -20.67 0.11 17.58
CA HIS A 37 -20.30 1.36 16.94
C HIS A 37 -18.87 1.29 16.42
N TYR A 38 -18.66 1.68 15.16
CA TYR A 38 -17.33 1.68 14.57
C TYR A 38 -16.74 3.08 14.60
N THR A 39 -15.48 3.17 15.01
CA THR A 39 -14.69 4.41 14.95
C THR A 39 -13.32 4.07 14.40
N ALA A 40 -12.59 5.08 13.95
CA ALA A 40 -11.24 4.89 13.42
C ALA A 40 -10.25 5.93 13.94
N TYR A 41 -9.04 5.51 14.22
CA TYR A 41 -7.88 6.39 14.24
C TYR A 41 -7.24 6.38 12.87
N CYS A 42 -7.03 7.55 12.27
CA CYS A 42 -6.39 7.70 10.96
C CYS A 42 -5.18 8.63 11.08
N TYR A 43 -4.07 8.24 10.47
CA TYR A 43 -2.89 9.10 10.37
C TYR A 43 -3.05 10.05 9.19
N ASN A 44 -3.01 11.36 9.46
CA ASN A 44 -2.94 12.38 8.43
C ASN A 44 -1.47 12.59 8.04
N SER A 45 -1.04 12.04 6.90
CA SER A 45 0.34 12.15 6.41
C SER A 45 0.73 13.59 6.08
N ASP A 46 -0.21 14.40 5.58
CA ASP A 46 0.06 15.78 5.18
C ASP A 46 0.26 16.69 6.41
N GLY A 47 -0.50 16.40 7.48
CA GLY A 47 -0.43 17.13 8.75
C GLY A 47 0.53 16.56 9.77
N GLY A 48 0.95 15.29 9.62
CA GLY A 48 1.85 14.60 10.53
C GLY A 48 1.22 14.19 11.88
N PHE A 49 -0.10 14.10 11.98
CA PHE A 49 -0.80 13.82 13.24
C PHE A 49 -1.91 12.77 13.09
N TRP A 50 -2.32 12.19 14.22
CA TRP A 50 -3.45 11.25 14.28
C TRP A 50 -4.77 11.97 14.53
N VAL A 51 -5.83 11.45 13.91
CA VAL A 51 -7.21 11.91 14.07
C VAL A 51 -8.08 10.73 14.46
N HIS A 52 -8.89 10.92 15.50
CA HIS A 52 -9.99 10.05 15.85
C HIS A 52 -11.24 10.48 15.09
N CYS A 53 -11.72 9.59 14.24
CA CYS A 53 -12.93 9.73 13.44
C CYS A 53 -14.06 8.94 14.10
N ASN A 54 -15.04 9.67 14.62
CA ASN A 54 -16.26 9.15 15.21
C ASN A 54 -17.47 9.78 14.50
N ASP A 55 -17.93 9.13 13.43
CA ASP A 55 -18.93 9.65 12.50
C ASP A 55 -18.56 11.06 11.99
N SER A 56 -19.41 12.05 12.27
CA SER A 56 -19.18 13.45 11.90
C SER A 56 -18.20 14.18 12.83
N LYS A 57 -17.72 13.54 13.91
CA LYS A 57 -16.82 14.14 14.90
C LYS A 57 -15.37 13.71 14.62
N LEU A 58 -14.53 14.70 14.33
CA LEU A 58 -13.09 14.53 14.16
C LEU A 58 -12.36 15.19 15.33
N THR A 59 -11.45 14.48 15.98
CA THR A 59 -10.62 15.03 17.07
C THR A 59 -9.18 14.59 16.93
N MET A 60 -8.22 15.48 17.19
CA MET A 60 -6.82 15.08 17.29
C MET A 60 -6.62 14.08 18.42
N CYS A 61 -5.70 13.13 18.23
CA CYS A 61 -5.33 12.15 19.24
C CYS A 61 -3.83 11.88 19.21
N THR A 62 -3.31 11.33 20.31
CA THR A 62 -1.89 10.98 20.43
C THR A 62 -1.62 9.55 19.98
N MET A 63 -0.36 9.24 19.66
CA MET A 63 0.05 7.87 19.33
C MET A 63 -0.26 6.90 20.48
N GLU A 64 -0.12 7.33 21.74
CA GLU A 64 -0.39 6.50 22.91
C GLU A 64 -1.87 6.08 22.99
N GLU A 65 -2.79 6.96 22.58
CA GLU A 65 -4.22 6.64 22.48
C GLU A 65 -4.48 5.60 21.38
N VAL A 66 -3.84 5.79 20.22
CA VAL A 66 -3.93 4.84 19.10
C VAL A 66 -3.38 3.47 19.48
N CYS A 67 -2.26 3.40 20.20
CA CYS A 67 -1.65 2.15 20.64
C CYS A 67 -2.47 1.40 21.70
N LYS A 68 -3.31 2.09 22.46
CA LYS A 68 -4.22 1.48 23.45
C LYS A 68 -5.53 1.01 22.85
N ALA A 69 -5.79 1.31 21.57
CA ALA A 69 -7.00 0.92 20.89
C ALA A 69 -7.20 -0.60 20.91
N GLN A 70 -8.42 -1.05 21.18
CA GLN A 70 -8.82 -2.43 20.92
C GLN A 70 -9.04 -2.60 19.42
N ALA A 71 -7.93 -2.81 18.70
CA ALA A 71 -7.93 -2.88 17.25
C ALA A 71 -8.80 -4.03 16.73
N TYR A 72 -9.68 -3.72 15.78
CA TYR A 72 -10.44 -4.70 15.02
C TYR A 72 -9.86 -4.89 13.62
N ILE A 73 -9.59 -3.80 12.91
CA ILE A 73 -8.92 -3.82 11.59
C ILE A 73 -7.75 -2.83 11.63
N LEU A 74 -6.62 -3.25 11.08
CA LEU A 74 -5.40 -2.44 10.98
C LEU A 74 -5.07 -2.20 9.51
N PHE A 75 -4.82 -0.95 9.16
CA PHE A 75 -4.32 -0.57 7.83
C PHE A 75 -2.84 -0.21 7.94
N TYR A 76 -2.04 -0.81 7.05
CA TYR A 76 -0.60 -0.62 6.99
C TYR A 76 -0.20 -0.17 5.58
N THR A 77 0.59 0.88 5.49
CA THR A 77 1.21 1.34 4.24
C THR A 77 2.65 0.88 4.20
N GLN A 78 3.06 0.27 3.10
CA GLN A 78 4.45 -0.15 2.92
C GLN A 78 5.35 1.07 2.86
N ARG A 79 6.44 1.06 3.62
CA ARG A 79 7.42 2.13 3.58
C ARG A 79 8.22 2.00 2.29
N VAL A 80 8.09 2.99 1.40
CA VAL A 80 8.87 3.04 0.16
C VAL A 80 10.22 3.65 0.47
N THR A 81 11.26 2.81 0.57
CA THR A 81 12.64 3.31 0.65
C THR A 81 13.09 3.70 -0.75
N LEU A 82 13.36 4.99 -0.96
CA LEU A 82 13.99 5.47 -2.19
C LEU A 82 15.45 5.01 -2.21
N MET A 83 15.75 4.01 -3.03
CA MET A 83 17.13 3.69 -3.37
C MET A 83 17.42 4.26 -4.76
N ASN A 84 18.34 5.23 -4.81
CA ASN A 84 18.88 5.83 -6.03
C ASN A 84 17.90 6.70 -6.85
N GLY A 85 16.85 7.27 -6.25
CA GLY A 85 15.94 8.21 -6.91
C GLY A 85 14.82 7.57 -7.75
N HIS A 86 14.72 6.24 -7.75
CA HIS A 86 13.62 5.52 -8.40
C HIS A 86 12.71 4.90 -7.34
N TRP A 87 11.40 5.15 -7.44
CA TRP A 87 10.43 4.38 -6.69
C TRP A 87 10.52 2.94 -7.20
N ARG A 88 10.72 1.96 -6.32
CA ARG A 88 10.61 0.56 -6.70
C ARG A 88 9.56 -0.08 -5.82
N MET A 89 8.30 0.06 -6.23
CA MET A 89 7.28 -0.90 -5.85
C MET A 89 7.65 -2.18 -6.58
N SER A 90 8.15 -3.19 -5.89
CA SER A 90 8.55 -4.46 -6.50
C SER A 90 7.32 -5.28 -6.91
N VAL A 91 6.51 -4.75 -7.82
CA VAL A 91 5.68 -5.60 -8.68
C VAL A 91 6.66 -6.28 -9.62
N LEU A 92 6.96 -7.54 -9.31
CA LEU A 92 7.51 -8.59 -10.17
C LEU A 92 8.01 -8.08 -11.52
N ASP A 93 9.34 -8.00 -11.63
CA ASP A 93 10.02 -7.96 -12.93
C ASP A 93 9.46 -9.12 -13.76
N SER A 94 8.65 -8.78 -14.76
CA SER A 94 8.06 -9.76 -15.67
C SER A 94 9.20 -10.28 -16.54
N PRO A 95 9.40 -11.60 -16.68
CA PRO A 95 10.47 -12.10 -17.51
C PRO A 95 10.19 -11.74 -18.97
N SER A 96 10.99 -10.81 -19.49
CA SER A 96 11.39 -10.60 -20.88
C SER A 96 10.53 -11.28 -21.94
N GLY A 97 9.41 -10.64 -22.30
CA GLY A 97 8.67 -10.91 -23.53
C GLY A 97 9.24 -10.06 -24.66
N LYS A 98 9.80 -10.73 -25.67
CA LYS A 98 10.54 -10.20 -26.83
C LYS A 98 9.88 -8.95 -27.47
N GLN A 99 10.71 -7.95 -27.75
CA GLN A 99 10.40 -6.86 -28.69
C GLN A 99 10.02 -7.46 -30.04
N ALA A 100 8.76 -7.27 -30.46
CA ALA A 100 8.38 -7.41 -31.85
C ALA A 100 8.62 -6.06 -32.53
N ASN A 101 9.76 -5.96 -33.22
CA ASN A 101 9.99 -4.90 -34.19
C ASN A 101 9.03 -5.14 -35.37
N THR A 102 8.07 -4.26 -35.59
CA THR A 102 7.40 -4.19 -36.89
C THR A 102 8.08 -3.09 -37.69
N GLU A 103 8.93 -3.54 -38.61
CA GLU A 103 9.50 -2.73 -39.69
C GLU A 103 8.35 -2.15 -40.53
N VAL A 104 8.20 -0.82 -40.54
CA VAL A 104 7.40 -0.15 -41.57
C VAL A 104 8.37 0.35 -42.63
N ASN A 105 8.71 -0.53 -43.57
CA ASN A 105 9.35 -0.13 -44.82
C ASN A 105 8.30 -0.10 -45.93
N GLY A 106 8.10 1.09 -46.48
CA GLY A 106 7.18 1.33 -47.58
C GLY A 106 7.60 0.61 -48.86
N SER A 107 6.60 0.27 -49.68
CA SER A 107 6.80 -0.09 -51.08
C SER A 107 5.67 0.47 -51.91
N ASN A 108 6.07 1.35 -52.81
CA ASN A 108 5.31 1.98 -53.88
C ASN A 108 4.78 0.91 -54.86
N ALA A 109 3.53 1.00 -55.31
CA ALA A 109 3.06 0.35 -56.54
C ALA A 109 1.87 1.11 -57.15
N LYS A 110 2.12 1.70 -58.32
CA LYS A 110 1.13 2.16 -59.31
C LYS A 110 0.23 1.00 -59.77
N SER A 111 -1.02 1.28 -60.13
CA SER A 111 -1.55 1.29 -61.52
C SER A 111 -3.06 1.02 -61.59
N ASP A 112 -3.73 1.97 -62.27
CA ASP A 112 -4.90 1.89 -63.16
C ASP A 112 -5.91 0.74 -63.07
N SER A 113 -7.20 1.11 -62.96
CA SER A 113 -8.27 0.84 -63.94
C SER A 113 -9.45 1.77 -63.69
#